data_AF-A0A6M3IM49-F1
#
_entry.id   AF-A0A6M3IM49-F1
#
_cell.length_a   1.000
_cell.length_b   1.000
_cell.length_c   1.000
_cell.angle_alpha   90.00
_cell.angle_beta   90.00
_cell.angle_gamma   90.00
#
_symmetry.space_group_name_H-M   'P 1'
#
loop_
_entity.id
_entity.type
_entity.pdbx_description
1 polymer ?
#
loop_
_entity_poly.entity_id
_entity_poly.type
_entity_poly.pdbx_seq_one_letter_code
_entity_poly.pdbx_strand_id
1 'polypeptide(L)'
;MTNERTVKFTTKCENCIFVDYINGEQSCSFNRLEKFKEQDLAELSDNSFYTINTVCKTFRDEEWALQYDDPKEKVLEQIQIQCDVIVLAYNDENLHPNLIRIAKYYARSIIKPKKIIFTIYKDQINNLKETYLCLREILDGKIEYCIMQIFGNKTSYDCVDEAFSRIKSPWYLVVESNQQIERDYISELDYKINTNMERIIYIDSGLHGTIVLSEVHKLFYGNREELLSEKLIEVTKEQDSESMVTMWT
;
A
#
# COMPACT_ATOMS: atom_id res chain seq x y z
N MET A 1 -27.90 -24.87 0.41
CA MET A 1 -27.91 -24.01 -0.79
C MET A 1 -26.47 -23.62 -1.08
N THR A 2 -25.80 -24.41 -1.93
CA THR A 2 -24.44 -24.17 -2.41
C THR A 2 -24.48 -23.01 -3.40
N ASN A 3 -23.92 -21.87 -3.02
CA ASN A 3 -23.91 -20.70 -3.89
C ASN A 3 -22.80 -20.88 -4.94
N GLU A 4 -23.19 -21.42 -6.09
CA GLU A 4 -22.41 -21.50 -7.31
C GLU A 4 -22.21 -20.10 -7.91
N ARG A 5 -20.96 -19.64 -7.90
CA ARG A 5 -20.21 -19.00 -9.01
C ARG A 5 -19.02 -18.24 -8.42
N THR A 6 -18.06 -18.95 -7.84
CA THR A 6 -16.71 -18.43 -7.74
C THR A 6 -16.14 -18.45 -9.15
N VAL A 7 -16.14 -17.29 -9.82
CA VAL A 7 -15.38 -17.11 -11.06
C VAL A 7 -13.92 -17.31 -10.67
N LYS A 8 -13.35 -18.46 -11.02
CA LYS A 8 -11.92 -18.71 -10.87
C LYS A 8 -11.20 -17.89 -11.94
N PHE A 9 -10.54 -16.82 -11.51
CA PHE A 9 -9.62 -16.09 -12.36
C PHE A 9 -8.35 -16.92 -12.50
N THR A 10 -7.97 -17.23 -13.73
CA THR A 10 -6.71 -17.90 -14.03
C THR A 10 -5.91 -17.08 -15.03
N THR A 11 -4.58 -17.18 -14.95
CA THR A 11 -3.66 -16.55 -15.89
C THR A 11 -2.84 -17.65 -16.57
N LYS A 12 -2.93 -17.75 -17.90
CA LYS A 12 -2.13 -18.70 -18.67
C LYS A 12 -0.79 -18.06 -19.02
N CYS A 13 0.31 -18.73 -18.72
CA CYS A 13 1.64 -18.20 -19.05
C CYS A 13 1.98 -18.25 -20.54
N GLU A 14 1.31 -19.08 -21.33
CA GLU A 14 1.57 -19.35 -22.76
C GLU A 14 1.84 -18.10 -23.62
N ASN A 15 1.11 -17.01 -23.38
CA ASN A 15 1.22 -15.77 -24.16
C ASN A 15 1.91 -14.62 -23.42
N CYS A 16 2.62 -14.92 -22.33
CA CYS A 16 3.28 -13.89 -21.53
C CYS A 16 4.69 -13.63 -22.05
N ILE A 17 4.99 -12.38 -22.41
CA ILE A 17 6.32 -11.95 -22.90
C ILE A 17 7.45 -12.11 -21.87
N PHE A 18 7.10 -12.36 -20.61
CA PHE A 18 8.04 -12.50 -19.50
C PHE A 18 8.29 -13.97 -19.11
N VAL A 19 7.83 -14.92 -19.92
CA VAL A 19 8.18 -16.33 -19.78
C VAL A 19 9.61 -16.53 -20.25
N ASP A 20 10.41 -17.14 -19.38
CA ASP A 20 11.78 -17.55 -19.68
C ASP A 20 11.90 -19.06 -19.52
N TYR A 21 13.03 -19.63 -19.91
CA TYR A 21 13.35 -21.03 -19.65
C TYR A 21 14.73 -21.15 -18.99
N ILE A 22 14.80 -21.82 -17.84
CA ILE A 22 16.04 -22.09 -17.12
C ILE A 22 16.21 -23.61 -17.06
N ASN A 23 17.31 -24.11 -17.62
CA ASN A 23 17.58 -25.55 -17.71
C ASN A 23 16.47 -26.38 -18.40
N GLY A 24 15.75 -25.77 -19.35
CA GLY A 24 14.65 -26.42 -20.07
C GLY A 24 13.30 -26.38 -19.35
N GLU A 25 13.24 -25.85 -18.13
CA GLU A 25 12.00 -25.64 -17.38
C GLU A 25 11.49 -24.22 -17.52
N GLN A 26 10.17 -24.07 -17.61
CA GLN A 26 9.54 -22.75 -17.69
C GLN A 26 9.82 -21.95 -16.39
N SER A 27 10.21 -20.70 -16.58
CA SER A 27 10.46 -19.71 -15.54
C SER A 27 9.78 -18.37 -15.89
N CYS A 28 10.07 -17.34 -15.12
CA CYS A 28 9.55 -15.98 -15.32
C CYS A 28 10.63 -14.95 -14.99
N SER A 29 10.79 -13.92 -15.82
CA SER A 29 11.79 -12.86 -15.65
C SER A 29 11.62 -11.99 -14.39
N PHE A 30 10.47 -12.12 -13.72
CA PHE A 30 10.14 -11.52 -12.43
C PHE A 30 10.22 -12.49 -11.26
N ASN A 31 10.66 -13.73 -11.48
CA ASN A 31 10.73 -14.80 -10.48
C ASN A 31 9.41 -15.05 -9.72
N ARG A 32 8.26 -14.83 -10.39
CA ARG A 32 6.93 -14.99 -9.77
C ARG A 32 6.40 -16.41 -9.87
N LEU A 33 6.81 -17.17 -10.88
CA LEU A 33 6.32 -18.53 -11.11
C LEU A 33 6.66 -19.44 -9.93
N GLU A 34 7.90 -19.38 -9.44
CA GLU A 34 8.32 -20.17 -8.27
C GLU A 34 7.49 -19.82 -7.03
N LYS A 35 7.23 -18.53 -6.79
CA LYS A 35 6.38 -18.09 -5.68
C LYS A 35 4.93 -18.55 -5.81
N PHE A 36 4.41 -18.67 -7.03
CA PHE A 36 3.08 -19.26 -7.24
C PHE A 36 3.09 -20.78 -7.01
N LYS A 37 4.16 -21.49 -7.37
CA LYS A 37 4.31 -22.93 -7.07
C LYS A 37 4.37 -23.17 -5.56
N GLU A 38 5.15 -22.38 -4.83
CA GLU A 38 5.25 -22.46 -3.35
C GLU A 38 3.90 -22.24 -2.63
N GLN A 39 2.97 -21.54 -3.28
CA GLN A 39 1.62 -21.27 -2.75
C GLN A 39 0.55 -22.24 -3.30
N ASP A 40 0.95 -23.31 -4.01
CA ASP A 40 0.04 -24.24 -4.69
C ASP A 40 -0.94 -23.54 -5.66
N LEU A 41 -0.50 -22.43 -6.27
CA LEU A 41 -1.27 -21.63 -7.22
C LEU A 41 -0.86 -21.86 -8.68
N ALA A 42 0.13 -22.70 -8.97
CA ALA A 42 0.61 -22.95 -10.32
C ALA A 42 0.43 -24.41 -10.71
N GLU A 43 -0.27 -24.66 -11.82
CA GLU A 43 -0.51 -25.99 -12.36
C GLU A 43 0.06 -26.09 -13.78
N LEU A 44 0.83 -27.16 -14.06
CA LEU A 44 1.33 -27.40 -15.40
C LEU A 44 0.18 -27.90 -16.28
N SER A 45 -0.07 -27.20 -17.39
CA SER A 45 -1.10 -27.57 -18.36
C SER A 45 -0.55 -28.53 -19.41
N ASP A 46 -1.45 -29.21 -20.14
CA ASP A 46 -1.10 -30.21 -21.18
C ASP A 46 -0.18 -29.67 -22.29
N ASN A 47 -0.18 -28.36 -22.51
CA ASN A 47 0.65 -27.67 -23.51
C ASN A 47 2.06 -27.32 -23.00
N SER A 48 2.51 -27.88 -21.86
CA SER A 48 3.80 -27.59 -21.22
C SER A 48 3.96 -26.16 -20.68
N PHE A 49 2.86 -25.42 -20.55
CA PHE A 49 2.84 -24.11 -19.92
C PHE A 49 2.14 -24.15 -18.56
N TYR A 50 2.61 -23.35 -17.62
CA TYR A 50 1.91 -23.17 -16.35
C TYR A 50 0.64 -22.31 -16.50
N THR A 51 -0.42 -22.72 -15.82
CA THR A 51 -1.60 -21.94 -15.53
C THR A 51 -1.57 -21.53 -14.06
N ILE A 52 -1.70 -20.23 -13.80
CA ILE A 52 -1.74 -19.67 -12.46
C ILE A 52 -3.20 -19.53 -12.04
N ASN A 53 -3.57 -20.12 -10.90
CA ASN A 53 -4.91 -20.11 -10.30
C ASN A 53 -5.29 -18.76 -9.65
N THR A 54 -4.77 -17.66 -10.19
CA THR A 54 -5.09 -16.29 -9.82
C THR A 54 -4.67 -15.33 -10.94
N VAL A 55 -4.88 -14.03 -10.73
CA VAL A 55 -4.43 -12.98 -11.65
C VAL A 55 -2.94 -12.70 -11.41
N CYS A 56 -2.11 -12.87 -12.44
CA CYS A 56 -0.72 -12.43 -12.41
C CYS A 56 -0.63 -10.96 -12.87
N LYS A 57 -0.31 -10.04 -11.95
CA LYS A 57 -0.24 -8.59 -12.25
C LYS A 57 0.82 -8.21 -13.30
N THR A 58 1.81 -9.07 -13.54
CA THR A 58 2.88 -8.85 -14.53
C THR A 58 2.63 -9.51 -15.87
N PHE A 59 1.54 -10.28 -16.05
CA PHE A 59 1.22 -10.89 -17.34
C PHE A 59 1.01 -9.79 -18.39
N ARG A 60 1.72 -9.88 -19.52
CA ARG A 60 1.55 -9.00 -20.69
C ARG A 60 1.79 -9.80 -21.96
N ASP A 61 1.01 -9.51 -22.99
CA ASP A 61 1.17 -10.09 -24.32
C ASP A 61 2.10 -9.25 -25.20
N GLU A 62 2.39 -9.77 -26.39
CA GLU A 62 3.26 -9.11 -27.36
C GLU A 62 2.67 -7.77 -27.84
N GLU A 63 1.36 -7.69 -28.01
CA GLU A 63 0.68 -6.46 -28.45
C GLU A 63 0.86 -5.32 -27.44
N TRP A 64 0.80 -5.63 -26.14
CA TRP A 64 1.10 -4.67 -25.09
C TRP A 64 2.58 -4.25 -25.12
N ALA A 65 3.50 -5.18 -25.35
CA ALA A 65 4.94 -4.90 -25.38
C ALA A 65 5.34 -3.90 -26.46
N LEU A 66 4.68 -3.95 -27.63
CA LEU A 66 4.95 -3.06 -28.76
C LEU A 66 4.70 -1.57 -28.47
N GLN A 67 4.04 -1.24 -27.37
CA GLN A 67 3.74 0.14 -26.96
C GLN A 67 4.87 0.80 -26.16
N TYR A 68 5.90 0.04 -25.75
CA TYR A 68 6.93 0.50 -24.81
C TYR A 68 8.32 0.07 -25.23
N ASP A 69 9.30 0.98 -25.10
CA ASP A 69 10.71 0.67 -25.38
C ASP A 69 11.31 -0.30 -24.36
N ASP A 70 10.91 -0.18 -23.08
CA ASP A 70 11.26 -1.12 -22.01
C ASP A 70 9.97 -1.67 -21.35
N PRO A 71 9.44 -2.80 -21.87
CA PRO A 71 8.26 -3.46 -21.31
C PRO A 71 8.43 -3.87 -19.84
N LYS A 72 9.65 -4.20 -19.41
CA LYS A 72 9.92 -4.69 -18.06
C LYS A 72 9.84 -3.56 -17.05
N GLU A 73 10.53 -2.45 -17.31
CA GLU A 73 10.43 -1.23 -16.50
C GLU A 73 8.98 -0.76 -16.43
N LYS A 74 8.26 -0.76 -17.56
CA LYS A 74 6.87 -0.33 -17.61
C LYS A 74 5.93 -1.19 -16.76
N VAL A 75 6.10 -2.51 -16.74
CA VAL A 75 5.31 -3.37 -15.84
C VAL A 75 5.58 -3.03 -14.38
N LEU A 76 6.85 -2.81 -14.01
CA LEU A 76 7.21 -2.48 -12.63
C LEU A 76 6.57 -1.16 -12.19
N GLU A 77 6.58 -0.13 -13.04
CA GLU A 77 5.85 1.12 -12.79
C GLU A 77 4.34 0.91 -12.61
N GLN A 78 3.73 0.04 -13.42
CA GLN A 78 2.28 -0.19 -13.37
C GLN A 78 1.82 -0.97 -12.16
N ILE A 79 2.65 -1.89 -11.65
CA ILE A 79 2.31 -2.68 -10.47
C ILE A 79 2.74 -2.00 -9.16
N GLN A 80 3.59 -0.96 -9.24
CA GLN A 80 4.07 -0.23 -8.09
C GLN A 80 2.91 0.19 -7.18
N ILE A 81 3.11 0.01 -5.88
CA ILE A 81 2.09 0.37 -4.89
C ILE A 81 1.76 1.85 -4.96
N GLN A 82 0.46 2.11 -4.92
CA GLN A 82 -0.08 3.44 -4.67
C GLN A 82 -0.49 3.51 -3.20
N CYS A 83 0.13 4.44 -2.47
CA CYS A 83 -0.11 4.65 -1.05
C CYS A 83 -0.34 6.14 -0.78
N ASP A 84 -1.40 6.45 -0.03
CA ASP A 84 -1.59 7.78 0.55
C ASP A 84 -0.99 7.81 1.97
N VAL A 85 -0.56 8.96 2.45
CA VAL A 85 0.01 9.11 3.80
C VAL A 85 -0.86 10.03 4.62
N ILE A 86 -1.26 9.58 5.81
CA ILE A 86 -1.90 10.39 6.84
C ILE A 86 -0.81 10.79 7.83
N VAL A 87 -0.58 12.09 7.96
CA VAL A 87 0.36 12.67 8.93
C VAL A 87 -0.42 13.22 10.09
N LEU A 88 -0.35 12.54 11.24
CA LEU A 88 -1.00 12.92 12.48
C LEU A 88 -0.16 13.92 13.25
N ALA A 89 -0.61 15.17 13.27
CA ALA A 89 -0.08 16.20 14.14
C ALA A 89 -1.00 16.42 15.35
N TYR A 90 -0.86 15.50 16.30
CA TYR A 90 -1.58 15.50 17.56
C TYR A 90 -0.62 15.87 18.69
N ASN A 91 -0.90 16.96 19.42
CA ASN A 91 -0.05 17.48 20.50
C ASN A 91 1.43 17.70 20.12
N ASP A 92 1.72 18.03 18.86
CA ASP A 92 3.07 18.34 18.40
C ASP A 92 3.49 19.79 18.71
N GLU A 93 4.30 19.98 19.76
CA GLU A 93 4.83 21.29 20.15
C GLU A 93 5.71 21.94 19.07
N ASN A 94 6.26 21.13 18.15
CA ASN A 94 7.15 21.53 17.06
C ASN A 94 6.52 21.27 15.70
N LEU A 95 5.22 21.56 15.57
CA LEU A 95 4.41 21.29 14.38
C LEU A 95 5.08 21.69 13.07
N HIS A 96 5.44 22.97 12.93
CA HIS A 96 6.00 23.50 11.69
C HIS A 96 7.24 22.72 11.22
N PRO A 97 8.36 22.66 11.99
CA PRO A 97 9.55 21.95 11.55
C PRO A 97 9.30 20.45 11.31
N ASN A 98 8.42 19.81 12.08
CA ASN A 98 8.08 18.41 11.92
C ASN A 98 7.33 18.10 10.62
N LEU A 99 6.33 18.90 10.27
CA LEU A 99 5.62 18.75 9.00
C LEU A 99 6.55 18.99 7.80
N ILE A 100 7.44 19.98 7.89
CA ILE A 100 8.45 20.26 6.85
C ILE A 100 9.45 19.11 6.70
N ARG A 101 9.89 18.50 7.81
CA ARG A 101 10.77 17.33 7.81
C ARG A 101 10.13 16.16 7.07
N ILE A 102 8.87 15.86 7.38
CA ILE A 102 8.11 14.77 6.74
C ILE A 102 7.90 15.04 5.25
N ALA A 103 7.53 16.26 4.88
CA ALA A 103 7.38 16.64 3.47
C ALA A 103 8.69 16.48 2.68
N LYS A 104 9.83 16.91 3.26
CA LYS A 104 11.15 16.74 2.63
C LYS A 104 11.54 15.27 2.49
N TYR A 105 11.20 14.45 3.48
CA TYR A 105 11.43 13.00 3.43
C TYR A 105 10.70 12.39 2.23
N TYR A 106 9.37 12.55 2.14
CA TYR A 106 8.59 11.95 1.06
C TYR A 106 8.85 12.57 -0.31
N ALA A 107 9.25 13.85 -0.39
CA ALA A 107 9.67 14.45 -1.66
C ALA A 107 10.91 13.78 -2.27
N ARG A 108 11.71 13.07 -1.45
CA ARG A 108 12.95 12.38 -1.81
C ARG A 108 12.85 10.85 -1.73
N SER A 109 11.71 10.29 -1.34
CA SER A 109 11.55 8.84 -1.26
C SER A 109 11.59 8.20 -2.65
N ILE A 110 12.01 6.94 -2.72
CA ILE A 110 12.12 6.17 -3.96
C ILE A 110 10.72 5.98 -4.55
N ILE A 111 9.81 5.44 -3.73
CA ILE A 111 8.38 5.41 -4.02
C ILE A 111 7.73 6.59 -3.29
N LYS A 112 7.12 7.49 -4.07
CA LYS A 112 6.44 8.66 -3.51
C LYS A 112 5.01 8.32 -3.14
N PRO A 113 4.48 8.84 -2.01
CA PRO A 113 3.07 8.74 -1.75
C PRO A 113 2.28 9.48 -2.84
N LYS A 114 1.12 8.94 -3.21
CA LYS A 114 0.23 9.58 -4.19
C LYS A 114 -0.35 10.87 -3.61
N LYS A 115 -0.67 10.84 -2.31
CA LYS A 115 -1.16 12.00 -1.57
C LYS A 115 -0.66 12.02 -0.12
N ILE A 116 -0.43 13.21 0.43
CA ILE A 116 -0.18 13.41 1.87
C ILE A 116 -1.31 14.24 2.48
N ILE A 117 -1.91 13.73 3.56
CA ILE A 117 -2.97 14.37 4.32
C ILE A 117 -2.40 14.76 5.68
N PHE A 118 -2.12 16.04 5.86
CA PHE A 118 -1.66 16.59 7.13
C PHE A 118 -2.87 16.87 8.02
N THR A 119 -3.04 16.10 9.10
CA THR A 119 -4.14 16.29 10.05
C THR A 119 -3.63 17.06 11.26
N ILE A 120 -4.13 18.27 11.45
CA ILE A 120 -3.67 19.18 12.50
C ILE A 120 -4.79 19.36 13.52
N TYR A 121 -4.48 19.11 14.79
CA TYR A 121 -5.43 19.32 15.86
C TYR A 121 -5.57 20.82 16.20
N LYS A 122 -6.81 21.26 16.48
CA LYS A 122 -7.24 22.66 16.56
C LYS A 122 -6.33 23.60 17.38
N ASP A 123 -5.67 23.11 18.41
CA ASP A 123 -4.91 23.98 19.31
C ASP A 123 -3.51 24.33 18.78
N GLN A 124 -3.17 23.90 17.56
CA GLN A 124 -1.83 24.05 16.97
C GLN A 124 -1.78 24.96 15.72
N ILE A 125 -2.74 25.86 15.55
CA ILE A 125 -2.90 26.68 14.33
C ILE A 125 -1.81 27.77 14.17
N ASN A 126 -0.98 28.01 15.19
CA ASN A 126 0.06 29.03 15.10
C ASN A 126 0.97 28.74 13.89
N ASN A 127 1.14 29.75 13.03
CA ASN A 127 1.97 29.69 11.81
C ASN A 127 1.48 28.76 10.69
N LEU A 128 0.19 28.37 10.66
CA LEU A 128 -0.35 27.51 9.59
C LEU A 128 -0.10 28.06 8.16
N LYS A 129 -0.17 29.39 7.99
CA LYS A 129 0.11 30.05 6.71
C LYS A 129 1.55 29.83 6.25
N GLU A 130 2.52 29.97 7.15
CA GLU A 130 3.93 29.75 6.86
C GLU A 130 4.20 28.27 6.56
N THR A 131 3.66 27.37 7.37
CA THR A 131 3.69 25.93 7.13
C THR A 131 3.16 25.58 5.74
N TYR A 132 2.00 26.12 5.36
CA TYR A 132 1.42 25.89 4.04
C TYR A 132 2.34 26.36 2.91
N LEU A 133 2.94 27.54 3.01
CA LEU A 133 3.86 28.06 1.99
C LEU A 133 5.10 27.19 1.81
N CYS A 134 5.68 26.72 2.92
CA CYS A 134 6.83 25.82 2.87
C CYS A 134 6.47 24.43 2.32
N LEU A 135 5.32 23.87 2.74
CA LEU A 135 4.82 22.60 2.18
C LEU A 135 4.60 22.72 0.67
N ARG A 136 4.03 23.84 0.22
CA ARG A 136 3.81 24.14 -1.19
C ARG A 136 5.12 24.13 -1.97
N GLU A 137 6.14 24.84 -1.48
CA GLU A 137 7.47 24.87 -2.12
C GLU A 137 8.11 23.47 -2.23
N ILE A 138 7.87 22.62 -1.24
CA ILE A 138 8.46 21.27 -1.20
C ILE A 138 7.70 20.30 -2.11
N LEU A 139 6.37 20.31 -2.05
CA LEU A 139 5.50 19.26 -2.59
C LEU A 139 4.82 19.61 -3.92
N ASP A 140 4.63 20.89 -4.26
CA ASP A 140 3.92 21.27 -5.49
C ASP A 140 4.58 20.69 -6.74
N GLY A 141 3.75 20.14 -7.62
CA GLY A 141 4.18 19.45 -8.84
C GLY A 141 4.86 18.10 -8.60
N LYS A 142 5.00 17.65 -7.34
CA LYS A 142 5.64 16.37 -6.98
C LYS A 142 4.67 15.41 -6.32
N ILE A 143 3.89 15.87 -5.35
CA ILE A 143 3.01 15.03 -4.51
C ILE A 143 1.73 15.83 -4.21
N GLU A 144 0.54 15.23 -4.41
CA GLU A 144 -0.71 15.87 -3.98
C GLU A 144 -0.72 16.00 -2.45
N TYR A 145 -1.16 17.12 -1.90
CA TYR A 145 -1.32 17.23 -0.47
C TYR A 145 -2.52 18.07 -0.06
N CYS A 146 -3.00 17.84 1.15
CA CYS A 146 -3.97 18.73 1.79
C CYS A 146 -3.72 18.81 3.29
N ILE A 147 -4.13 19.94 3.87
CA ILE A 147 -4.17 20.12 5.31
C ILE A 147 -5.62 19.99 5.77
N MET A 148 -5.86 19.12 6.73
CA MET A 148 -7.14 18.91 7.37
C MET A 148 -7.04 19.34 8.83
N GLN A 149 -7.95 20.20 9.27
CA GLN A 149 -8.03 20.60 10.66
C GLN A 149 -9.10 19.78 11.37
N ILE A 150 -8.75 19.20 12.51
CA ILE A 150 -9.65 18.35 13.29
C ILE A 150 -10.13 19.11 14.53
N PHE A 151 -11.43 19.02 14.80
CA PHE A 151 -12.11 19.73 15.88
C PHE A 151 -12.79 18.77 16.86
N GLY A 152 -12.86 19.18 18.13
CA GLY A 152 -13.51 18.40 19.19
C GLY A 152 -12.58 17.37 19.84
N ASN A 153 -12.99 16.82 20.98
CA ASN A 153 -12.21 15.84 21.73
C ASN A 153 -12.15 14.51 20.97
N LYS A 154 -11.07 14.31 20.22
CA LYS A 154 -10.84 13.15 19.36
C LYS A 154 -9.53 12.49 19.72
N THR A 155 -9.51 11.17 19.71
CA THR A 155 -8.29 10.37 19.80
C THR A 155 -7.52 10.42 18.48
N SER A 156 -6.27 9.96 18.48
CA SER A 156 -5.49 9.84 17.24
C SER A 156 -6.15 8.88 16.24
N TYR A 157 -6.84 7.84 16.71
CA TYR A 157 -7.57 6.90 15.85
C TYR A 157 -8.81 7.54 15.21
N ASP A 158 -9.56 8.37 15.97
CA ASP A 158 -10.65 9.17 15.40
C ASP A 158 -10.14 10.12 14.30
N CYS A 159 -8.90 10.62 14.44
CA CYS A 159 -8.29 11.48 13.45
C CYS A 159 -7.95 10.73 12.15
N VAL A 160 -7.49 9.47 12.26
CA VAL A 160 -7.28 8.59 11.11
C VAL A 160 -8.61 8.36 10.39
N ASP A 161 -9.69 8.07 11.11
CA ASP A 161 -11.01 7.81 10.53
C ASP A 161 -11.57 9.06 9.81
N GLU A 162 -11.37 10.27 10.34
CA GLU A 162 -11.75 11.50 9.62
C GLU A 162 -10.91 11.73 8.37
N ALA A 163 -9.60 11.52 8.46
CA ALA A 163 -8.67 11.68 7.35
C ALA A 163 -8.93 10.67 6.23
N PHE A 164 -9.44 9.49 6.58
CA PHE A 164 -9.74 8.41 5.66
C PHE A 164 -10.70 8.83 4.54
N SER A 165 -11.60 9.79 4.81
CA SER A 165 -12.49 10.39 3.79
C SER A 165 -11.74 11.02 2.60
N ARG A 166 -10.45 11.31 2.75
CA ARG A 166 -9.57 11.90 1.72
C ARG A 166 -8.67 10.89 1.03
N ILE A 167 -8.66 9.63 1.48
CA ILE A 167 -7.87 8.55 0.92
C ILE A 167 -8.50 8.07 -0.39
N LYS A 168 -7.67 7.98 -1.42
CA LYS A 168 -8.04 7.51 -2.77
C LYS A 168 -7.16 6.36 -3.23
N SER A 169 -6.01 6.16 -2.60
CA SER A 169 -5.13 5.04 -2.90
C SER A 169 -5.65 3.73 -2.29
N PRO A 170 -5.31 2.57 -2.90
CA PRO A 170 -5.63 1.26 -2.32
C PRO A 170 -5.00 1.09 -0.93
N TRP A 171 -3.84 1.69 -0.69
CA TRP A 171 -3.16 1.64 0.60
C TRP A 171 -3.09 3.02 1.23
N TYR A 172 -3.07 3.06 2.56
CA TYR A 172 -2.62 4.23 3.29
C TYR A 172 -1.66 3.88 4.41
N LEU A 173 -0.75 4.81 4.69
CA LEU A 173 0.22 4.77 5.78
C LEU A 173 -0.10 5.87 6.79
N VAL A 174 -0.04 5.55 8.07
CA VAL A 174 -0.19 6.52 9.16
C VAL A 174 1.19 6.82 9.75
N VAL A 175 1.52 8.10 9.89
CA VAL A 175 2.74 8.55 10.58
C VAL A 175 2.40 9.69 11.53
N GLU A 176 2.99 9.68 12.71
CA GLU A 176 2.93 10.79 13.67
C GLU A 176 4.01 11.84 13.38
N SER A 177 3.65 13.13 13.45
CA SER A 177 4.54 14.23 13.07
C SER A 177 5.74 14.40 13.99
N ASN A 178 5.55 14.13 15.28
CA ASN A 178 6.58 14.22 16.31
C ASN A 178 7.54 13.01 16.33
N GLN A 179 7.29 11.97 15.52
CA GLN A 179 8.13 10.79 15.45
C GLN A 179 9.03 10.79 14.20
N GLN A 180 10.22 10.18 14.34
CA GLN A 180 11.12 9.99 13.22
C GLN A 180 10.64 8.85 12.33
N ILE A 181 10.67 9.05 11.00
CA ILE A 181 10.40 7.96 10.05
C ILE A 181 11.65 7.07 10.03
N GLU A 182 11.52 5.87 10.57
CA GLU A 182 12.66 4.96 10.80
C GLU A 182 13.05 4.17 9.56
N ARG A 183 12.14 4.00 8.60
CA ARG A 183 12.31 3.17 7.41
C ARG A 183 11.44 3.63 6.23
N ASP A 184 11.76 3.16 5.03
CA ASP A 184 10.97 3.45 3.82
C ASP A 184 9.77 2.51 3.71
N TYR A 185 8.76 2.76 4.54
CA TYR A 185 7.57 1.94 4.70
C TYR A 185 6.85 1.61 3.37
N ILE A 186 6.81 2.56 2.41
CA ILE A 186 6.11 2.35 1.13
C ILE A 186 6.92 1.42 0.23
N SER A 187 8.24 1.63 0.14
CA SER A 187 9.13 0.74 -0.62
C SER A 187 9.19 -0.67 -0.03
N GLU A 188 9.18 -0.80 1.30
CA GLU A 188 9.11 -2.12 1.96
C GLU A 188 7.77 -2.83 1.70
N LEU A 189 6.65 -2.11 1.76
CA LEU A 189 5.34 -2.68 1.41
C LEU A 189 5.30 -3.14 -0.06
N ASP A 190 5.83 -2.31 -0.97
CA ASP A 190 5.90 -2.63 -2.39
C ASP A 190 6.70 -3.91 -2.62
N TYR A 191 7.87 -4.03 -1.97
CA TYR A 191 8.67 -5.25 -2.03
C TYR A 191 7.89 -6.47 -1.50
N LYS A 192 7.25 -6.37 -0.34
CA LYS A 192 6.48 -7.48 0.24
C LYS A 192 5.36 -7.96 -0.67
N ILE A 193 4.59 -7.04 -1.26
CA ILE A 193 3.42 -7.40 -2.08
C ILE A 193 3.81 -7.74 -3.51
N ASN A 194 4.63 -6.92 -4.15
CA ASN A 194 4.94 -7.07 -5.57
C ASN A 194 6.12 -8.01 -5.82
N THR A 195 7.13 -8.01 -4.94
CA THR A 195 8.25 -8.95 -5.06
C THR A 195 7.94 -10.26 -4.34
N ASN A 196 7.67 -10.25 -3.03
CA ASN A 196 7.45 -11.47 -2.25
C ASN A 196 6.08 -12.10 -2.44
N MET A 197 5.12 -11.39 -3.04
CA MET A 197 3.74 -11.86 -3.18
C MET A 197 3.09 -12.22 -1.84
N GLU A 198 3.48 -11.53 -0.78
CA GLU A 198 2.86 -11.64 0.54
C GLU A 198 1.42 -11.11 0.47
N ARG A 199 0.48 -11.82 1.09
CA ARG A 199 -0.95 -11.46 1.12
C ARG A 199 -1.23 -10.54 2.30
N ILE A 200 -0.70 -9.33 2.27
CA ILE A 200 -0.88 -8.38 3.38
C ILE A 200 -2.19 -7.60 3.19
N ILE A 201 -2.89 -7.30 4.28
CA ILE A 201 -3.99 -6.32 4.33
C ILE A 201 -3.78 -5.26 5.40
N TYR A 202 -2.95 -5.55 6.40
CA TYR A 202 -2.66 -4.66 7.53
C TYR A 202 -1.24 -4.93 8.05
N ILE A 203 -0.51 -3.85 8.31
CA ILE A 203 0.77 -3.91 9.02
C ILE A 203 0.62 -3.09 10.30
N ASP A 204 0.64 -3.78 11.43
CA ASP A 204 0.55 -3.16 12.75
C ASP A 204 1.91 -2.60 13.18
N SER A 205 1.88 -1.34 13.59
CA SER A 205 3.00 -0.63 14.22
C SER A 205 2.50 0.27 15.35
N GLY A 206 1.34 -0.07 15.93
CA GLY A 206 0.59 0.77 16.85
C GLY A 206 -0.16 1.90 16.14
N LEU A 207 0.57 2.95 15.75
CA LEU A 207 0.00 4.07 15.00
C LEU A 207 1.00 4.61 13.98
N HIS A 208 2.16 5.07 14.43
CA HIS A 208 3.26 5.45 13.55
C HIS A 208 3.81 4.25 12.79
N GLY A 209 3.80 4.31 11.46
CA GLY A 209 4.23 3.22 10.59
C GLY A 209 3.13 2.23 10.22
N THR A 210 1.90 2.41 10.71
CA THR A 210 0.79 1.49 10.41
C THR A 210 0.35 1.63 8.96
N ILE A 211 0.25 0.51 8.24
CA ILE A 211 -0.22 0.47 6.86
C ILE A 211 -1.52 -0.34 6.78
N VAL A 212 -2.49 0.17 6.01
CA VAL A 212 -3.80 -0.45 5.90
C VAL A 212 -4.27 -0.46 4.45
N LEU A 213 -4.85 -1.57 4.03
CA LEU A 213 -5.61 -1.65 2.78
C LEU A 213 -6.94 -0.90 2.95
N SER A 214 -7.17 0.14 2.15
CA SER A 214 -8.30 1.06 2.26
C SER A 214 -9.67 0.37 2.22
N GLU A 215 -9.82 -0.69 1.44
CA GLU A 215 -11.04 -1.49 1.38
C GLU A 215 -11.35 -2.16 2.72
N VAL A 216 -10.33 -2.56 3.47
CA VAL A 216 -10.48 -3.18 4.79
C VAL A 216 -10.92 -2.14 5.81
N HIS A 217 -10.32 -0.95 5.81
CA HIS A 217 -10.82 0.14 6.65
C HIS A 217 -12.31 0.42 6.39
N LYS A 218 -12.75 0.46 5.13
CA LYS A 218 -14.16 0.66 4.76
C LYS A 218 -15.06 -0.47 5.26
N LEU A 219 -14.65 -1.71 5.03
CA LEU A 219 -15.43 -2.91 5.36
C LEU A 219 -15.69 -3.03 6.87
N PHE A 220 -14.69 -2.65 7.69
CA PHE A 220 -14.74 -2.74 9.15
C PHE A 220 -15.11 -1.41 9.84
N TYR A 221 -15.52 -0.41 9.06
CA TYR A 221 -15.89 0.93 9.54
C TYR A 221 -14.81 1.61 10.39
N GLY A 222 -13.54 1.44 10.00
CA GLY A 222 -12.39 2.06 10.66
C GLY A 222 -12.25 1.66 12.13
N ASN A 223 -11.93 2.64 12.97
CA ASN A 223 -11.74 2.48 14.41
C ASN A 223 -13.01 2.79 15.22
N ARG A 224 -14.17 2.80 14.56
CA ARG A 224 -15.46 2.99 15.23
C ARG A 224 -15.77 1.80 16.14
N GLU A 225 -16.19 2.08 17.37
CA GLU A 225 -16.54 1.12 18.44
C GLU A 225 -15.36 0.33 19.00
N GLU A 226 -14.46 -0.15 18.14
CA GLU A 226 -13.27 -0.93 18.47
C GLU A 226 -12.13 -0.60 17.48
N LEU A 227 -10.87 -0.79 17.87
CA LEU A 227 -9.73 -0.55 17.01
C LEU A 227 -9.76 -1.47 15.79
N LEU A 228 -9.35 -0.93 14.63
CA LEU A 228 -9.31 -1.72 13.41
C LEU A 228 -8.38 -2.94 13.54
N SER A 229 -7.24 -2.80 14.24
CA SER A 229 -6.32 -3.91 14.49
C SER A 229 -6.98 -5.07 15.22
N GLU A 230 -7.76 -4.79 16.26
CA GLU A 230 -8.44 -5.80 17.09
C GLU A 230 -9.45 -6.59 16.26
N LYS A 231 -10.29 -5.88 15.48
CA LYS A 231 -11.26 -6.49 14.54
C LYS A 231 -10.58 -7.42 13.53
N LEU A 232 -9.44 -7.00 12.98
CA LEU A 232 -8.73 -7.78 11.96
C LEU A 232 -8.03 -9.00 12.55
N ILE A 233 -7.48 -8.90 13.75
CA ILE A 233 -6.88 -10.03 14.45
C ILE A 233 -7.95 -11.11 14.73
N GLU A 234 -9.17 -10.70 15.13
CA GLU A 234 -10.27 -11.65 15.36
C GLU A 234 -10.66 -12.37 14.07
N VAL A 235 -10.99 -11.62 13.01
CA VAL A 235 -11.47 -12.21 11.75
C VAL A 235 -10.41 -13.06 11.06
N THR A 236 -9.14 -12.65 11.09
CA THR A 236 -8.08 -13.44 10.44
C THR A 236 -7.80 -14.75 11.16
N LYS A 237 -7.96 -14.81 12.48
CA LYS A 237 -7.90 -16.08 13.25
C LYS A 237 -9.07 -17.01 12.92
N GLU A 238 -10.28 -16.48 12.76
CA GLU A 238 -11.43 -17.30 12.37
C GLU A 238 -11.30 -17.90 10.96
N GLN A 239 -10.50 -17.26 10.09
CA GLN A 239 -10.29 -17.63 8.70
C GLN A 239 -8.95 -18.35 8.43
N ASP A 240 -8.18 -18.69 9.46
CA ASP A 240 -6.84 -19.31 9.32
C ASP A 240 -5.95 -18.51 8.35
N SER A 241 -5.98 -17.18 8.48
CA SER A 241 -5.39 -16.20 7.57
C SER A 241 -4.61 -15.11 8.32
N GLU A 242 -4.07 -15.43 9.50
CA GLU A 242 -3.34 -14.50 10.36
C GLU A 242 -2.12 -13.88 9.67
N SER A 243 -1.53 -14.58 8.69
CA SER A 243 -0.43 -14.03 7.88
C SER A 243 -0.76 -12.74 7.12
N MET A 244 -2.05 -12.40 6.97
CA MET A 244 -2.49 -11.17 6.32
C MET A 244 -2.36 -9.92 7.21
N VAL A 245 -2.27 -10.11 8.53
CA VAL A 245 -2.03 -9.08 9.54
C VAL A 245 -0.62 -9.30 10.08
N THR A 246 0.30 -8.40 9.73
CA THR A 246 1.72 -8.57 10.08
C THR A 246 2.25 -7.38 10.88
N MET A 247 3.47 -7.50 11.38
CA MET A 247 4.23 -6.41 11.99
C MET A 247 5.47 -6.14 11.15
N TRP A 248 6.05 -4.96 11.28
CA TRP A 248 7.37 -4.70 10.71
C TRP A 248 8.42 -5.62 11.35
N THR A 249 9.08 -6.43 10.52
CA THR A 249 10.25 -7.23 10.89
C THR A 249 11.55 -6.44 10.81
#